data_AF-A0A6B3H9J1-F1
#
_entry.id   AF-A0A6B3H9J1-F1
#
_cell.length_a   1.000
_cell.length_b   1.000
_cell.length_c   1.000
_cell.angle_alpha   90.00
_cell.angle_beta   90.00
_cell.angle_gamma   90.00
#
_symmetry.space_group_name_H-M   'P 1'
#
loop_
_entity.id
_entity.type
_entity.pdbx_description
1 polymer ?
#
loop_
_entity_poly.entity_id
_entity_poly.type
_entity_poly.pdbx_seq_one_letter_code
_entity_poly.pdbx_strand_id
1 'polypeptide(L)' 'ALARLEAGTYGLCEICGKPIGKARMQAFPRATLCVEDKQKQERRG' A
#
# COMPACT_ATOMS: atom_id res chain seq x y z
N ALA A 1 27.07 5.18 -2.15
CA ALA A 1 25.98 5.19 -1.15
C ALA A 1 24.61 5.05 -1.85
N LEU A 2 24.23 3.84 -2.27
CA LEU A 2 22.96 3.58 -2.96
C LEU A 2 22.17 2.39 -2.36
N ALA A 3 22.46 2.02 -1.12
CA ALA A 3 21.79 0.94 -0.39
C ALA A 3 20.39 1.31 0.12
N ARG A 4 19.64 2.15 -0.61
CA ARG A 4 18.32 2.66 -0.21
C ARG A 4 17.27 2.63 -1.33
N LEU A 5 17.49 1.89 -2.41
CA LEU A 5 16.53 1.86 -3.53
C LEU A 5 15.48 0.74 -3.46
N GLU A 6 15.66 -0.28 -2.63
CA GLU A 6 14.72 -1.42 -2.64
C GLU A 6 14.24 -1.73 -1.23
N ALA A 7 13.62 -0.74 -0.58
CA ALA A 7 12.75 -1.02 0.54
C ALA A 7 11.63 -1.95 0.04
N GLY A 8 11.82 -3.26 0.15
CA GLY A 8 10.89 -4.34 -0.22
C GLY A 8 9.55 -4.33 0.53
N THR A 9 9.18 -3.18 1.09
CA THR A 9 7.85 -2.84 1.63
C THR A 9 6.97 -2.14 0.60
N TYR A 10 7.45 -1.92 -0.63
CA TYR A 10 6.62 -1.39 -1.72
C TYR A 10 5.50 -2.39 -2.02
N GLY A 11 4.28 -2.04 -1.62
CA GLY A 11 3.12 -2.88 -1.84
C GLY A 11 2.71 -3.71 -0.64
N LEU A 12 3.05 -3.32 0.59
CA LEU A 12 2.43 -3.87 1.80
C LEU A 12 1.61 -2.78 2.50
N CYS A 13 0.47 -3.17 3.06
CA CYS A 13 -0.40 -2.29 3.83
C CYS A 13 0.25 -1.96 5.19
N GLU A 14 0.34 -0.69 5.54
CA GLU A 14 0.85 -0.25 6.85
C GLU A 14 -0.07 -0.64 8.02
N ILE A 15 -1.36 -0.93 7.77
CA ILE A 15 -2.33 -1.28 8.81
C ILE A 15 -2.34 -2.79 9.07
N CYS A 16 -2.53 -3.59 8.02
CA CYS A 16 -2.70 -5.03 8.17
C CYS A 16 -1.50 -5.86 7.71
N GLY A 17 -0.47 -5.25 7.13
CA GLY A 17 0.69 -5.95 6.56
C GLY A 17 0.37 -6.76 5.30
N LYS A 18 -0.87 -6.72 4.77
CA LYS A 18 -1.26 -7.46 3.57
C LYS A 18 -0.66 -6.84 2.30
N PRO A 19 -0.39 -7.63 1.26
CA PRO A 19 0.02 -7.10 -0.03
C PRO A 19 -1.05 -6.21 -0.67
N ILE A 20 -0.64 -5.05 -1.16
CA ILE A 20 -1.43 -4.11 -1.94
C ILE A 20 -1.51 -4.67 -3.37
N GLY A 21 -2.73 -4.94 -3.83
CA GLY A 21 -2.95 -5.52 -5.15
C GLY A 21 -2.27 -4.72 -6.25
N LYS A 22 -1.66 -5.43 -7.22
CA LYS A 22 -0.88 -4.81 -8.32
C LYS A 22 -1.67 -3.76 -9.09
N ALA A 23 -2.96 -3.98 -9.34
CA ALA A 23 -3.84 -3.01 -10.00
C ALA A 23 -3.91 -1.67 -9.24
N ARG A 24 -3.90 -1.71 -7.91
CA ARG A 24 -3.89 -0.52 -7.06
C ARG A 24 -2.52 0.14 -7.03
N MET A 25 -1.43 -0.59 -7.08
CA MET A 25 -0.10 0.01 -7.24
C MET A 25 0.10 0.63 -8.63
N GLN A 26 -0.47 0.04 -9.67
CA GLN A 26 -0.45 0.62 -11.02
C GLN A 26 -1.26 1.91 -11.10
N ALA A 27 -2.45 1.94 -10.49
CA ALA A 27 -3.28 3.14 -10.42
C ALA A 27 -2.74 4.19 -9.43
N PHE A 28 -2.18 3.73 -8.30
CA PHE A 28 -1.71 4.55 -7.19
C PHE A 28 -0.40 3.99 -6.63
N PRO A 29 0.75 4.30 -7.24
CA PRO A 29 2.05 3.76 -6.82
C PRO A 29 2.46 4.21 -5.42
N ARG A 30 1.92 5.32 -4.92
CA ARG A 30 2.15 5.82 -3.55
C ARG A 30 1.13 5.33 -2.52
N ALA A 31 0.24 4.40 -2.85
CA ALA A 31 -0.71 3.88 -1.89
C ALA A 31 0.01 3.03 -0.85
N THR A 32 -0.07 3.42 0.43
CA THR A 32 0.51 2.68 1.55
C THR A 32 -0.50 1.79 2.29
N LEU A 33 -1.78 1.89 1.91
CA LEU A 33 -2.89 1.10 2.47
C LEU A 33 -3.53 0.20 1.42
N CYS A 34 -3.92 -1.01 1.82
CA CYS A 34 -4.69 -1.91 0.97
C CYS A 34 -6.11 -1.38 0.69
N VAL A 35 -6.79 -1.98 -0.29
CA VAL A 35 -8.18 -1.64 -0.64
C VAL A 35 -9.11 -1.81 0.57
N GLU A 36 -9.00 -2.92 1.30
CA GLU A 36 -9.87 -3.20 2.44
C GLU A 36 -9.78 -2.12 3.53
N ASP A 37 -8.58 -1.75 3.96
CA ASP A 37 -8.41 -0.76 5.04
C ASP A 37 -8.77 0.65 4.59
N LYS A 38 -8.46 0.99 3.34
CA LYS A 38 -8.90 2.25 2.72
C LYS A 38 -10.43 2.32 2.64
N GLN A 39 -11.10 1.27 2.17
CA GLN A 39 -12.56 1.21 2.13
C GLN A 39 -13.18 1.29 3.53
N LYS A 40 -12.56 0.66 4.54
CA LYS A 40 -13.01 0.79 5.94
C LYS A 40 -12.88 2.22 6.46
N GLN A 41 -11.82 2.94 6.09
CA GLN A 41 -11.67 4.36 6.43
C GLN A 41 -12.73 5.22 5.74
N GLU A 42 -12.95 5.01 4.44
CA GLU A 42 -13.95 5.77 3.67
C GLU A 42 -15.39 5.49 4.14
N ARG A 43 -15.70 4.26 4.58
CA ARG A 43 -17.02 3.89 5.10
C ARG A 43 -17.32 4.46 6.49
N ARG A 44 -16.30 4.89 7.24
CA ARG A 44 -16.46 5.48 8.58
C ARG A 44 -16.59 7.01 8.53
N GLY A 45 -16.48 7.63 7.35
CA GLY A 45 -16.71 9.06 7.13
C GLY A 45 -18.16 9.39 6.82
#